data_AF-A0A7J9JQ95-F1
#
_entry.id   AF-A0A7J9JQ95-F1
#
_cell.length_a   1.000
_cell.length_b   1.000
_cell.length_c   1.000
_cell.angle_alpha   90.00
_cell.angle_beta   90.00
_cell.angle_gamma   90.00
#
_symmetry.space_group_name_H-M   'P 1'
#
loop_
_entity.id
_entity.type
_entity.pdbx_description
1 polymer ?
#
loop_
_entity_poly.entity_id
_entity_poly.type
_entity_poly.pdbx_seq_one_letter_code
_entity_poly.pdbx_strand_id
1 'polypeptide(L)'
;MVMPHNLFLHSALVLSRKIPRSVRGIKEACRFYMIESGFALMVAFLINISVISVSGAVCNSSNLNQEDRDSCEDLDLNKASFLLRNVLGSWSSKLFAVALLASGQSSTITGTYAGQYVMQGFLDLRLTPWIRNMLTRCLAIVPSLIVAIIGGSAGAGKLIIIASMILSFELPFALIPLLKFTSSKTKMGAYVNSIAVSAITWIIGSLIMGINIYYLMTNFIHLLLHNHWELVAVVFLGIFGFSGVAIYLAAIAYLVFRPNKEATHLLALTSENLHMVDDAGNTSMYCLPREDI
;
A
#
# COMPACT_ATOMS: atom_id res chain seq x y z
N MET A 1 1.65 -1.82 -7.44
CA MET A 1 1.75 -0.35 -7.56
C MET A 1 1.08 0.39 -6.42
N VAL A 2 -0.13 0.03 -6.00
CA VAL A 2 -0.75 0.62 -4.80
C VAL A 2 -0.46 -0.25 -3.60
N MET A 3 0.25 0.29 -2.62
CA MET A 3 0.49 -0.35 -1.34
C MET A 3 -0.58 0.13 -0.34
N PRO A 4 -1.35 -0.75 0.32
CA PRO A 4 -2.42 -0.36 1.25
C PRO A 4 -1.90 0.51 2.40
N HIS A 5 -0.74 0.17 2.97
CA HIS A 5 -0.09 0.95 4.01
C HIS A 5 0.24 2.40 3.57
N ASN A 6 0.52 2.63 2.28
CA ASN A 6 0.75 3.98 1.77
C ASN A 6 -0.55 4.80 1.70
N LEU A 7 -1.72 4.16 1.51
CA LEU A 7 -3.01 4.85 1.57
C LEU A 7 -3.23 5.41 2.98
N PHE A 8 -3.05 4.57 4.00
CA PHE A 8 -3.19 5.00 5.41
C PHE A 8 -2.15 6.06 5.79
N LEU A 9 -0.88 5.85 5.40
CA LEU A 9 0.18 6.80 5.69
C LEU A 9 -0.09 8.17 5.04
N HIS A 10 -0.47 8.20 3.78
CA HIS A 10 -0.71 9.45 3.08
C HIS A 10 -1.93 10.20 3.66
N SER A 11 -3.00 9.48 4.00
CA SER A 11 -4.15 10.07 4.70
C SER A 11 -3.77 10.69 6.04
N ALA A 12 -2.85 10.06 6.79
CA ALA A 12 -2.41 10.58 8.09
C ALA A 12 -1.39 11.72 7.98
N LEU A 13 -0.45 11.66 7.03
CA LEU A 13 0.56 12.71 6.83
C LEU A 13 -0.08 14.05 6.44
N VAL A 14 -1.22 14.03 5.75
CA VAL A 14 -1.99 15.24 5.42
C VAL A 14 -2.43 16.00 6.68
N LEU A 15 -2.63 15.31 7.81
CA LEU A 15 -2.99 15.91 9.11
C LEU A 15 -1.79 16.49 9.86
N SER A 16 -0.56 16.22 9.42
CA SER A 16 0.64 16.73 10.09
C SER A 16 0.85 18.24 9.89
N ARG A 17 0.30 18.81 8.81
CA ARG A 17 0.36 20.25 8.49
C ARG A 17 -0.83 21.00 9.11
N LYS A 18 -0.57 22.21 9.62
CA LYS A 18 -1.63 23.10 10.12
C LYS A 18 -2.38 23.72 8.94
N ILE A 19 -3.61 23.26 8.70
CA ILE A 19 -4.48 23.78 7.64
C ILE A 19 -5.56 24.63 8.28
N PRO A 20 -5.77 25.89 7.84
CA PRO A 20 -6.88 26.70 8.32
C PRO A 20 -8.20 26.03 7.93
N ARG A 21 -9.13 25.88 8.89
CA ARG A 21 -10.45 25.24 8.68
C ARG A 21 -11.43 26.16 7.93
N SER A 22 -10.96 26.79 6.85
CA SER A 22 -11.77 27.57 5.92
C SER A 22 -11.92 26.82 4.59
N VAL A 23 -13.01 27.06 3.86
CA VAL A 23 -13.26 26.42 2.55
C VAL A 23 -12.13 26.70 1.56
N ARG A 24 -11.62 27.94 1.56
CA ARG A 24 -10.50 28.34 0.72
C ARG A 24 -9.20 27.64 1.13
N GLY A 25 -8.93 27.55 2.43
CA GLY A 25 -7.74 26.91 2.98
C GLY A 25 -7.67 25.40 2.69
N ILE A 26 -8.79 24.69 2.85
CA ILE A 26 -8.86 23.25 2.55
C ILE A 26 -8.68 23.01 1.05
N LYS A 27 -9.33 23.80 0.19
CA LYS A 27 -9.18 23.67 -1.27
C LYS A 27 -7.75 23.91 -1.74
N GLU A 28 -7.09 24.91 -1.17
CA GLU A 28 -5.70 25.23 -1.46
C GLU A 28 -4.75 24.12 -0.98
N ALA A 29 -4.96 23.61 0.25
CA ALA A 29 -4.20 22.47 0.78
C ALA A 29 -4.35 21.22 -0.12
N CYS A 30 -5.57 20.87 -0.52
CA CYS A 30 -5.82 19.75 -1.44
C CYS A 30 -5.08 19.92 -2.78
N ARG A 31 -5.03 21.14 -3.33
CA ARG A 31 -4.29 21.42 -4.57
C ARG A 31 -2.79 21.20 -4.39
N PHE A 32 -2.21 21.69 -3.31
CA PHE A 32 -0.78 21.49 -3.04
C PHE A 32 -0.45 20.02 -2.79
N TYR A 33 -1.25 19.30 -2.01
CA TYR A 33 -1.07 17.87 -1.81
C TYR A 33 -1.19 17.06 -3.09
N MET A 34 -2.12 17.44 -3.98
CA MET A 34 -2.25 16.80 -5.29
C MET A 34 -1.00 17.00 -6.16
N ILE A 35 -0.42 18.21 -6.16
CA ILE A 35 0.81 18.50 -6.90
C ILE A 35 2.01 17.76 -6.29
N GLU A 36 2.16 17.78 -4.97
CA GLU A 36 3.24 17.10 -4.25
C GLU A 36 3.21 15.58 -4.49
N SER A 37 2.03 14.96 -4.32
CA SER A 37 1.83 13.54 -4.57
C SER A 37 1.99 13.20 -6.04
N GLY A 38 1.42 14.02 -6.93
CA GLY A 38 1.49 13.82 -8.38
C GLY A 38 2.92 13.86 -8.89
N PHE A 39 3.74 14.79 -8.38
CA PHE A 39 5.16 14.87 -8.72
C PHE A 39 5.93 13.64 -8.22
N ALA A 40 5.71 13.22 -6.97
CA ALA A 40 6.36 12.03 -6.42
C ALA A 40 6.00 10.75 -7.20
N LEU A 41 4.71 10.56 -7.52
CA LEU A 41 4.26 9.41 -8.32
C LEU A 41 4.78 9.48 -9.76
N MET A 42 4.91 10.67 -10.35
CA MET A 42 5.51 10.84 -11.68
C MET A 42 6.97 10.38 -11.69
N VAL A 43 7.76 10.78 -10.69
CA VAL A 43 9.16 10.32 -10.57
C VAL A 43 9.23 8.81 -10.40
N ALA A 44 8.39 8.23 -9.53
CA ALA A 44 8.33 6.77 -9.35
C ALA A 44 7.91 6.04 -10.64
N PHE A 45 6.98 6.60 -11.40
CA PHE A 45 6.55 6.08 -12.69
C PHE A 45 7.69 6.10 -13.72
N LEU A 46 8.44 7.21 -13.80
CA LEU A 46 9.61 7.31 -14.69
C LEU A 46 10.68 6.28 -14.32
N ILE A 47 10.97 6.09 -13.04
CA ILE A 47 11.93 5.07 -12.58
C ILE A 47 11.47 3.67 -13.01
N ASN A 48 10.19 3.32 -12.79
CA ASN A 48 9.65 2.02 -13.18
C ASN A 48 9.74 1.80 -14.71
N ILE A 49 9.40 2.83 -15.50
CA ILE A 49 9.55 2.77 -16.96
C ILE A 49 11.02 2.60 -17.37
N SER A 50 11.93 3.34 -16.74
CA SER A 50 13.37 3.22 -17.04
C SER A 50 13.87 1.81 -16.76
N VAL A 51 13.51 1.21 -15.62
CA VAL A 51 13.91 -0.16 -15.28
C VAL A 51 13.34 -1.16 -16.30
N ILE A 52 12.06 -1.07 -16.64
CA ILE A 52 11.43 -1.97 -17.63
C ILE A 52 12.07 -1.81 -19.01
N SER A 53 12.31 -0.57 -19.45
CA SER A 53 12.92 -0.25 -20.74
C SER A 53 14.35 -0.77 -20.84
N VAL A 54 15.17 -0.54 -19.80
CA VAL A 54 16.54 -1.08 -19.74
C VAL A 54 16.52 -2.61 -19.72
N SER A 55 15.60 -3.22 -18.97
CA SER A 55 15.45 -4.68 -18.95
C SER A 55 15.13 -5.23 -20.34
N GLY A 56 14.15 -4.62 -21.03
CA GLY A 56 13.79 -5.00 -22.40
C GLY A 56 14.94 -4.82 -23.39
N ALA A 57 15.69 -3.72 -23.31
CA ALA A 57 16.83 -3.45 -24.19
C ALA A 57 17.98 -4.45 -23.98
N VAL A 58 18.29 -4.80 -22.74
CA VAL A 58 19.35 -5.78 -22.41
C VAL A 58 18.93 -7.18 -22.84
N CYS A 59 17.72 -7.61 -22.48
CA CYS A 59 17.23 -8.96 -22.75
C CYS A 59 16.88 -9.22 -24.22
N ASN A 60 16.68 -8.18 -25.03
CA ASN A 60 16.46 -8.29 -26.48
C ASN A 60 17.76 -8.29 -27.31
N SER A 61 18.93 -8.18 -26.68
CA SER A 61 20.20 -8.15 -27.42
C SER A 61 20.58 -9.54 -27.95
N SER A 62 20.99 -9.62 -29.21
CA SER A 62 21.27 -10.87 -29.92
C SER A 62 22.55 -11.60 -29.46
N ASN A 63 23.42 -10.91 -28.71
CA ASN A 63 24.73 -11.40 -28.26
C ASN A 63 24.75 -11.88 -26.79
N LEU A 64 23.59 -12.25 -26.23
CA LEU A 64 23.53 -12.78 -24.86
C LEU A 64 24.01 -14.23 -24.81
N ASN A 65 24.88 -14.52 -23.85
CA ASN A 65 25.25 -15.88 -23.48
C ASN A 65 24.00 -16.65 -22.99
N GLN A 66 24.03 -17.98 -23.08
CA GLN A 66 22.91 -18.84 -22.64
C GLN A 66 22.49 -18.56 -21.18
N GLU A 67 23.47 -18.35 -20.29
CA GLU A 67 23.25 -18.03 -18.87
C GLU A 67 22.61 -16.64 -18.63
N ASP A 68 22.89 -15.68 -19.52
CA ASP A 68 22.29 -14.33 -19.47
C ASP A 68 20.85 -14.34 -20.03
N ARG A 69 20.56 -15.21 -21.00
CA ARG A 69 19.19 -15.44 -21.49
C ARG A 69 18.30 -16.08 -20.42
N ASP A 70 18.79 -17.10 -19.73
CA ASP A 70 18.05 -17.75 -18.62
C ASP A 70 17.86 -16.77 -17.44
N SER A 71 18.78 -15.82 -17.28
CA SER A 71 18.65 -14.73 -16.29
C SER A 71 17.61 -13.68 -16.65
N CYS A 72 17.27 -13.53 -17.93
CA CYS A 72 16.22 -12.65 -18.41
C CYS A 72 14.81 -13.26 -18.33
N GLU A 73 14.70 -14.60 -18.28
CA GLU A 73 13.41 -15.30 -18.14
C GLU A 73 12.91 -15.27 -16.69
N ASP A 74 13.81 -15.37 -15.72
CA ASP A 74 13.50 -15.27 -14.28
C ASP A 74 14.34 -14.17 -13.61
N LEU A 75 13.83 -12.94 -13.72
CA LEU A 75 14.44 -11.72 -13.16
C LEU A 75 14.27 -11.65 -11.65
N ASP A 76 15.17 -12.32 -10.94
CA ASP A 76 15.27 -12.21 -9.49
C ASP A 76 16.10 -10.99 -9.05
N LEU A 77 15.91 -10.56 -7.81
CA LEU A 77 16.62 -9.43 -7.19
C LEU A 77 18.14 -9.56 -7.32
N ASN A 78 18.65 -10.80 -7.25
CA ASN A 78 20.07 -11.12 -7.38
C ASN A 78 20.63 -10.80 -8.78
N LYS A 79 19.80 -11.00 -9.81
CA LYS A 79 20.16 -10.82 -11.23
C LYS A 79 19.89 -9.40 -11.73
N ALA A 80 19.11 -8.60 -11.01
CA ALA A 80 18.73 -7.25 -11.42
C ALA A 80 19.93 -6.29 -11.62
N SER A 81 21.07 -6.51 -10.95
CA SER A 81 22.29 -5.71 -11.18
C SER A 81 22.93 -5.94 -12.56
N PHE A 82 22.65 -7.07 -13.22
CA PHE A 82 23.10 -7.34 -14.58
C PHE A 82 22.43 -6.40 -15.59
N LEU A 83 21.15 -6.11 -15.40
CA LEU A 83 20.36 -5.24 -16.29
C LEU A 83 20.96 -3.83 -16.39
N LEU A 84 21.57 -3.37 -15.31
CA LEU A 84 22.19 -2.06 -15.24
C LEU A 84 23.63 -2.05 -15.75
N ARG A 85 24.25 -3.22 -16.03
CA ARG A 85 25.64 -3.34 -16.46
C ARG A 85 25.91 -2.68 -17.81
N ASN A 86 24.95 -2.71 -18.74
CA ASN A 86 25.08 -2.07 -20.04
C ASN A 86 25.13 -0.53 -19.96
N VAL A 87 24.56 0.05 -18.89
CA VAL A 87 24.50 1.51 -18.68
C VAL A 87 25.58 1.99 -17.69
N LEU A 88 25.81 1.25 -16.60
CA LEU A 88 26.70 1.64 -15.50
C LEU A 88 28.04 0.89 -15.49
N GLY A 89 28.26 -0.06 -16.40
CA GLY A 89 29.49 -0.83 -16.48
C GLY A 89 29.81 -1.58 -15.19
N SER A 90 31.08 -1.52 -14.76
CA SER A 90 31.57 -2.20 -13.56
C SER A 90 30.98 -1.66 -12.24
N TRP A 91 30.38 -0.47 -12.25
CA TRP A 91 29.77 0.15 -11.08
C TRP A 91 28.33 -0.30 -10.83
N SER A 92 27.73 -1.01 -11.78
CA SER A 92 26.33 -1.43 -11.73
C SER A 92 25.96 -2.17 -10.42
N SER A 93 26.74 -3.18 -10.05
CA SER A 93 26.48 -3.98 -8.84
C SER A 93 26.57 -3.14 -7.56
N LYS A 94 27.56 -2.24 -7.46
CA LYS A 94 27.74 -1.37 -6.29
C LYS A 94 26.59 -0.38 -6.15
N LEU A 95 26.21 0.28 -7.24
CA LEU A 95 25.13 1.25 -7.22
C LEU A 95 23.77 0.60 -7.01
N PHE A 96 23.54 -0.58 -7.57
CA PHE A 96 22.34 -1.36 -7.31
C PHE A 96 22.25 -1.77 -5.83
N ALA A 97 23.34 -2.23 -5.22
CA ALA A 97 23.38 -2.56 -3.79
C ALA A 97 23.08 -1.34 -2.91
N VAL A 98 23.67 -0.17 -3.22
CA VAL A 98 23.38 1.09 -2.51
C VAL A 98 21.91 1.49 -2.68
N ALA A 99 21.36 1.38 -3.89
CA ALA A 99 19.96 1.70 -4.17
C ALA A 99 19.00 0.75 -3.43
N LEU A 100 19.30 -0.54 -3.38
CA LEU A 100 18.53 -1.52 -2.59
C LEU A 100 18.57 -1.21 -1.09
N LEU A 101 19.75 -0.88 -0.55
CA LEU A 101 19.88 -0.48 0.85
C LEU A 101 19.07 0.80 1.15
N ALA A 102 19.16 1.81 0.28
CA ALA A 102 18.39 3.05 0.43
C ALA A 102 16.88 2.80 0.37
N SER A 103 16.42 1.94 -0.55
CA SER A 103 15.01 1.52 -0.65
C SER A 103 14.54 0.81 0.63
N GLY A 104 15.34 -0.09 1.18
CA GLY A 104 15.04 -0.78 2.45
C GLY A 104 14.92 0.16 3.65
N GLN A 105 15.75 1.21 3.73
CA GLN A 105 15.62 2.23 4.78
C GLN A 105 14.33 3.04 4.63
N SER A 106 14.00 3.46 3.40
CA SER A 106 12.76 4.18 3.12
C SER A 106 11.51 3.37 3.49
N SER A 107 11.52 2.07 3.17
CA SER A 107 10.44 1.14 3.54
C SER A 107 10.26 1.00 5.05
N THR A 108 11.36 0.97 5.83
CA THR A 108 11.25 0.95 7.30
C THR A 108 10.50 2.18 7.81
N ILE A 109 10.92 3.38 7.39
CA ILE A 109 10.34 4.63 7.89
C ILE A 109 8.85 4.67 7.59
N THR A 110 8.50 4.42 6.32
CA THR A 110 7.12 4.37 5.82
C THR A 110 6.30 3.33 6.58
N GLY A 111 6.83 2.11 6.75
CA GLY A 111 6.16 1.01 7.44
C GLY A 111 5.92 1.30 8.93
N THR A 112 6.88 1.93 9.62
CA THR A 112 6.69 2.28 11.04
C THR A 112 5.66 3.38 11.24
N TYR A 113 5.59 4.38 10.36
CA TYR A 113 4.54 5.41 10.43
C TYR A 113 3.18 4.85 10.05
N ALA A 114 3.07 4.10 8.95
CA ALA A 114 1.82 3.47 8.55
C ALA A 114 1.29 2.53 9.65
N GLY A 115 2.18 1.70 10.22
CA GLY A 115 1.85 0.82 11.33
C GLY A 115 1.37 1.58 12.56
N GLN A 116 1.94 2.76 12.87
CA GLN A 116 1.46 3.60 13.96
C GLN A 116 -0.01 3.96 13.80
N TYR A 117 -0.36 4.52 12.64
CA TYR A 117 -1.71 5.01 12.38
C TYR A 117 -2.72 3.88 12.31
N VAL A 118 -2.33 2.73 11.76
CA VAL A 118 -3.19 1.53 11.75
C VAL A 118 -3.39 0.99 13.16
N MET A 119 -2.33 0.87 13.97
CA MET A 119 -2.42 0.36 15.35
C MET A 119 -3.22 1.30 16.27
N GLN A 120 -3.02 2.60 16.16
CA GLN A 120 -3.75 3.58 16.95
C GLN A 120 -5.20 3.73 16.47
N GLY A 121 -5.44 3.71 15.16
CA GLY A 121 -6.77 3.90 14.59
C GLY A 121 -7.68 2.67 14.70
N PHE A 122 -7.16 1.45 14.48
CA PHE A 122 -7.96 0.23 14.45
C PHE A 122 -7.89 -0.61 15.73
N LEU A 123 -6.77 -0.58 16.45
CA LEU A 123 -6.55 -1.43 17.63
C LEU A 123 -6.49 -0.63 18.94
N ASP A 124 -6.56 0.71 18.87
CA ASP A 124 -6.28 1.65 19.98
C ASP A 124 -5.02 1.29 20.78
N LEU A 125 -4.02 0.74 20.06
CA LEU A 125 -2.80 0.23 20.67
C LEU A 125 -1.69 1.28 20.58
N ARG A 126 -1.41 1.94 21.69
CA ARG A 126 -0.38 2.99 21.79
C ARG A 126 0.96 2.40 22.25
N LEU A 127 1.78 2.00 21.28
CA LEU A 127 3.17 1.58 21.53
C LEU A 127 4.16 2.73 21.36
N THR A 128 5.22 2.72 22.16
CA THR A 128 6.35 3.64 21.95
C THR A 128 7.06 3.34 20.62
N PRO A 129 7.57 4.35 19.89
CA PRO A 129 8.11 4.16 18.54
C PRO A 129 9.25 3.13 18.45
N TRP A 130 10.12 3.06 19.46
CA TRP A 130 11.24 2.12 19.46
C TRP A 130 10.79 0.67 19.65
N ILE A 131 9.86 0.40 20.57
CA ILE A 131 9.30 -0.94 20.79
C ILE A 131 8.56 -1.41 19.54
N ARG A 132 7.75 -0.53 18.93
CA ARG A 132 7.06 -0.82 17.67
C ARG A 132 8.06 -1.22 16.57
N ASN A 133 9.10 -0.41 16.38
CA ASN A 133 10.12 -0.67 15.35
C ASN A 133 10.88 -1.97 15.60
N MET A 134 11.24 -2.28 16.84
CA MET A 134 11.88 -3.55 17.19
C MET A 134 10.95 -4.74 16.92
N LEU A 135 9.68 -4.65 17.33
CA LEU A 135 8.72 -5.73 17.13
C LEU A 135 8.48 -6.00 15.64
N THR A 136 8.13 -4.98 14.86
CA THR A 136 7.82 -5.16 13.43
C THR A 136 9.04 -5.59 12.62
N ARG A 137 10.24 -5.10 12.97
CA ARG A 137 11.49 -5.56 12.34
C ARG A 137 11.85 -6.97 12.74
N CYS A 138 11.70 -7.38 14.00
CA CYS A 138 11.94 -8.77 14.39
C CYS A 138 10.99 -9.71 13.67
N LEU A 139 9.70 -9.37 13.60
CA LEU A 139 8.70 -10.16 12.88
C LEU A 139 8.97 -10.26 11.37
N ALA A 140 9.60 -9.25 10.77
CA ALA A 140 9.97 -9.29 9.36
C ALA A 140 11.32 -10.00 9.11
N ILE A 141 12.36 -9.65 9.88
CA ILE A 141 13.74 -10.08 9.65
C ILE A 141 13.95 -11.52 10.10
N VAL A 142 13.43 -11.93 11.27
CA VAL A 142 13.70 -13.27 11.82
C VAL A 142 13.20 -14.38 10.89
N PRO A 143 11.93 -14.38 10.42
CA PRO A 143 11.46 -15.40 9.49
C PRO A 143 12.20 -15.34 8.15
N SER A 144 12.47 -14.13 7.65
CA SER A 144 13.19 -13.94 6.39
C SER A 144 14.61 -14.49 6.46
N LEU A 145 15.30 -14.29 7.57
CA LEU A 145 16.65 -14.79 7.79
C LEU A 145 16.66 -16.31 7.89
N ILE A 146 15.71 -16.92 8.61
CA ILE A 146 15.58 -18.37 8.70
C ILE A 146 15.38 -18.99 7.31
N VAL A 147 14.44 -18.45 6.52
CA VAL A 147 14.17 -18.93 5.16
C VAL A 147 15.38 -18.73 4.25
N ALA A 148 16.09 -17.62 4.37
CA ALA A 148 17.29 -17.35 3.58
C ALA A 148 18.45 -18.30 3.93
N ILE A 149 18.64 -18.64 5.21
CA ILE A 149 19.68 -19.59 5.65
C ILE A 149 19.38 -21.01 5.15
N ILE A 150 18.11 -21.44 5.20
CA ILE A 150 17.71 -22.80 4.81
C ILE A 150 17.58 -22.95 3.29
N GLY A 151 16.91 -21.99 2.64
CA GLY A 151 16.50 -22.07 1.24
C GLY A 151 17.35 -21.23 0.27
N GLY A 152 18.36 -20.52 0.76
CA GLY A 152 19.23 -19.67 -0.06
C GLY A 152 18.47 -18.55 -0.80
N SER A 153 18.99 -18.14 -1.95
CA SER A 153 18.39 -17.12 -2.82
C SER A 153 17.00 -17.50 -3.31
N ALA A 154 16.79 -18.76 -3.68
CA ALA A 154 15.49 -19.25 -4.14
C ALA A 154 14.43 -19.19 -3.03
N GLY A 155 14.80 -19.49 -1.78
CA GLY A 155 13.92 -19.34 -0.63
C GLY A 155 13.52 -17.88 -0.38
N ALA A 156 14.49 -16.96 -0.48
CA ALA A 156 14.23 -15.52 -0.34
C ALA A 156 13.29 -14.99 -1.44
N GLY A 157 13.49 -15.41 -2.70
CA GLY A 157 12.60 -15.06 -3.82
C GLY A 157 11.17 -15.54 -3.58
N LYS A 158 10.99 -16.79 -3.12
CA LYS A 158 9.67 -17.32 -2.75
C LYS A 158 9.01 -16.50 -1.63
N LEU A 159 9.78 -16.04 -0.65
CA LEU A 159 9.25 -15.21 0.43
C LEU A 159 8.76 -13.84 -0.07
N ILE A 160 9.43 -13.24 -1.05
CA ILE A 160 8.98 -12.00 -1.70
C ILE A 160 7.64 -12.21 -2.43
N ILE A 161 7.45 -13.36 -3.07
CA ILE A 161 6.17 -13.73 -3.70
C ILE A 161 5.08 -13.87 -2.64
N ILE A 162 5.34 -14.58 -1.54
CA ILE A 162 4.39 -14.71 -0.43
C ILE A 162 4.02 -13.35 0.17
N ALA A 163 5.00 -12.47 0.39
CA ALA A 163 4.74 -11.11 0.87
C ALA A 163 3.84 -10.32 -0.09
N SER A 164 4.02 -10.53 -1.41
CA SER A 164 3.16 -9.94 -2.43
C SER A 164 1.73 -10.49 -2.40
N MET A 165 1.56 -11.79 -2.12
CA MET A 165 0.23 -12.40 -1.94
C MET A 165 -0.50 -11.81 -0.72
N ILE A 166 0.19 -11.61 0.40
CA ILE A 166 -0.37 -10.97 1.60
C ILE A 166 -0.82 -9.54 1.27
N LEU A 167 -0.01 -8.78 0.53
CA LEU A 167 -0.36 -7.42 0.11
C LEU A 167 -1.60 -7.40 -0.78
N SER A 168 -1.72 -8.35 -1.72
CA SER A 168 -2.89 -8.49 -2.59
C SER A 168 -4.17 -8.82 -1.81
N PHE A 169 -4.06 -9.60 -0.73
CA PHE A 169 -5.18 -9.89 0.17
C PHE A 169 -5.62 -8.65 0.96
N GLU A 170 -4.69 -7.83 1.44
CA GLU A 170 -4.98 -6.63 2.23
C GLU A 170 -5.66 -5.52 1.40
N LEU A 171 -5.34 -5.43 0.10
CA LEU A 171 -5.68 -4.29 -0.74
C LEU A 171 -7.18 -3.97 -0.82
N PRO A 172 -8.11 -4.93 -1.05
CA PRO A 172 -9.53 -4.62 -1.10
C PRO A 172 -10.08 -4.06 0.22
N PHE A 173 -9.55 -4.53 1.35
CA PHE A 173 -9.97 -4.07 2.68
C PHE A 173 -9.59 -2.62 2.96
N ALA A 174 -8.50 -2.12 2.40
CA ALA A 174 -8.13 -0.72 2.48
C ALA A 174 -8.83 0.14 1.41
N LEU A 175 -8.94 -0.39 0.18
CA LEU A 175 -9.40 0.39 -0.97
C LEU A 175 -10.93 0.60 -0.96
N ILE A 176 -11.72 -0.39 -0.58
CA ILE A 176 -13.19 -0.28 -0.57
C ILE A 176 -13.67 0.80 0.41
N PRO A 177 -13.24 0.82 1.69
CA PRO A 177 -13.62 1.89 2.61
C PRO A 177 -13.20 3.27 2.12
N LEU A 178 -11.98 3.38 1.56
CA LEU A 178 -11.49 4.64 1.02
C LEU A 178 -12.42 5.18 -0.08
N LEU A 179 -12.71 4.37 -1.10
CA LEU A 179 -13.61 4.76 -2.20
C LEU A 179 -15.00 5.15 -1.67
N LYS A 180 -15.56 4.35 -0.75
CA LYS A 180 -16.87 4.64 -0.15
C LYS A 180 -16.89 5.91 0.66
N PHE A 181 -15.84 6.19 1.43
CA PHE A 181 -15.78 7.40 2.24
C PHE A 181 -15.57 8.64 1.37
N THR A 182 -14.72 8.57 0.33
CA THR A 182 -14.50 9.70 -0.59
C THR A 182 -15.70 10.03 -1.47
N SER A 183 -16.54 9.03 -1.78
CA SER A 183 -17.74 9.20 -2.61
C SER A 183 -19.00 9.55 -1.81
N SER A 184 -18.95 9.49 -0.47
CA SER A 184 -20.14 9.68 0.37
C SER A 184 -20.28 11.12 0.86
N LYS A 185 -21.40 11.76 0.50
CA LYS A 185 -21.79 13.08 1.03
C LYS A 185 -21.90 13.08 2.56
N THR A 186 -22.31 11.96 3.15
CA THR A 186 -22.43 11.78 4.60
C THR A 186 -21.10 11.88 5.34
N LYS A 187 -19.98 11.50 4.70
CA LYS A 187 -18.64 11.52 5.31
C LYS A 187 -17.81 12.74 4.91
N MET A 188 -17.90 13.18 3.64
CA MET A 188 -17.11 14.30 3.09
C MET A 188 -17.83 15.65 3.08
N GLY A 189 -19.15 15.69 3.30
CA GLY A 189 -19.94 16.91 3.28
C GLY A 189 -19.82 17.66 1.96
N ALA A 190 -19.44 18.95 2.03
CA ALA A 190 -19.26 19.82 0.87
C ALA A 190 -18.02 19.48 0.00
N TYR A 191 -17.10 18.65 0.49
CA TYR A 191 -15.86 18.27 -0.21
C TYR A 191 -15.94 16.89 -0.88
N VAL A 192 -17.16 16.39 -1.12
CA VAL A 192 -17.37 15.11 -1.80
C VAL A 192 -16.78 15.13 -3.21
N ASN A 193 -16.25 13.97 -3.65
CA ASN A 193 -15.84 13.81 -5.04
C ASN A 193 -17.00 14.07 -6.01
N SER A 194 -16.69 14.64 -7.17
CA SER A 194 -17.66 14.77 -8.25
C SER A 194 -18.11 13.37 -8.71
N ILE A 195 -19.31 13.28 -9.28
CA ILE A 195 -19.86 12.00 -9.77
C ILE A 195 -18.93 11.36 -10.79
N ALA A 196 -18.31 12.15 -11.66
CA ALA A 196 -17.34 11.68 -12.64
C ALA A 196 -16.07 11.10 -11.99
N VAL A 197 -15.47 11.81 -11.02
CA VAL A 197 -14.28 11.32 -10.30
C VAL A 197 -14.61 10.06 -9.49
N SER A 198 -15.79 10.02 -8.86
CA SER A 198 -16.28 8.84 -8.17
C SER A 198 -16.43 7.66 -9.12
N ALA A 199 -17.08 7.83 -10.28
CA ALA A 199 -17.24 6.75 -11.26
C ALA A 199 -15.89 6.22 -11.75
N ILE A 200 -14.96 7.12 -12.12
CA ILE A 200 -13.61 6.75 -12.59
C ILE A 200 -12.84 6.00 -11.51
N THR A 201 -12.82 6.50 -10.28
CA THR A 201 -12.09 5.86 -9.17
C THR A 201 -12.69 4.50 -8.78
N TRP A 202 -14.00 4.33 -8.86
CA TRP A 202 -14.65 3.03 -8.68
C TRP A 202 -14.35 2.04 -9.80
N ILE A 203 -14.30 2.49 -11.06
CA ILE A 203 -13.91 1.62 -12.20
C ILE A 203 -12.46 1.16 -12.02
N ILE A 204 -11.53 2.08 -11.80
CA ILE A 204 -10.10 1.76 -11.61
C ILE A 204 -9.92 0.87 -10.36
N GLY A 205 -10.58 1.22 -9.26
CA GLY A 205 -10.51 0.44 -8.02
C GLY A 205 -11.04 -0.98 -8.19
N SER A 206 -12.17 -1.14 -8.89
CA SER A 206 -12.75 -2.46 -9.19
C SER A 206 -11.85 -3.29 -10.09
N LEU A 207 -11.22 -2.67 -11.10
CA LEU A 207 -10.23 -3.34 -11.96
C LEU A 207 -9.02 -3.82 -11.16
N ILE A 208 -8.45 -2.97 -10.30
CA ILE A 208 -7.30 -3.33 -9.46
C ILE A 208 -7.66 -4.47 -8.50
N MET A 209 -8.83 -4.41 -7.86
CA MET A 209 -9.31 -5.49 -6.98
C MET A 209 -9.49 -6.79 -7.76
N GLY A 210 -10.11 -6.74 -8.95
CA GLY A 210 -10.29 -7.91 -9.82
C GLY A 210 -8.95 -8.57 -10.19
N ILE A 211 -7.95 -7.77 -10.58
CA ILE A 211 -6.60 -8.26 -10.89
C ILE A 211 -5.93 -8.88 -9.65
N ASN A 212 -6.04 -8.27 -8.47
CA ASN A 212 -5.46 -8.81 -7.24
C ASN A 212 -6.13 -10.11 -6.80
N ILE A 213 -7.46 -10.19 -6.91
CA ILE A 213 -8.21 -11.43 -6.63
C ILE A 213 -7.78 -12.52 -7.62
N TYR A 214 -7.72 -12.22 -8.91
CA TYR A 214 -7.24 -13.16 -9.92
C TYR A 214 -5.81 -13.65 -9.62
N TYR A 215 -4.88 -12.74 -9.33
CA TYR A 215 -3.52 -13.09 -8.95
C TYR A 215 -3.49 -14.00 -7.72
N LEU A 216 -4.26 -13.69 -6.67
CA LEU A 216 -4.33 -14.50 -5.47
C LEU A 216 -4.89 -15.90 -5.76
N MET A 217 -5.98 -16.01 -6.54
CA MET A 217 -6.57 -17.31 -6.90
C MET A 217 -5.63 -18.15 -7.75
N THR A 218 -4.98 -17.56 -8.75
CA THR A 218 -4.06 -18.28 -9.63
C THR A 218 -2.86 -18.82 -8.85
N ASN A 219 -2.27 -18.03 -7.95
CA ASN A 219 -1.17 -18.50 -7.10
C ASN A 219 -1.63 -19.58 -6.11
N PHE A 220 -2.82 -19.44 -5.54
CA PHE A 220 -3.39 -20.45 -4.65
C PHE A 220 -3.64 -21.78 -5.38
N ILE A 221 -4.24 -21.75 -6.58
CA ILE A 221 -4.49 -22.94 -7.39
C ILE A 221 -3.17 -23.58 -7.83
N HIS A 222 -2.18 -22.76 -8.24
CA HIS A 222 -0.85 -23.25 -8.59
C HIS A 222 -0.19 -23.97 -7.41
N LEU A 223 -0.24 -23.38 -6.20
CA LEU A 223 0.24 -24.02 -4.97
C LEU A 223 -0.46 -25.35 -4.70
N LEU A 224 -1.74 -25.48 -5.07
CA LEU A 224 -2.52 -26.69 -4.85
C LEU A 224 -2.19 -27.81 -5.84
N LEU A 225 -1.95 -27.45 -7.11
CA LEU A 225 -1.73 -28.41 -8.20
C LEU A 225 -0.28 -28.90 -8.31
N HIS A 226 0.71 -28.07 -7.98
CA HIS A 226 2.14 -28.39 -8.15
C HIS A 226 2.83 -28.91 -6.87
N ASN A 227 2.10 -29.11 -5.77
CA ASN A 227 2.71 -29.54 -4.52
C ASN A 227 2.90 -31.05 -4.45
N HIS A 228 4.11 -31.50 -4.08
CA HIS A 228 4.46 -32.90 -3.85
C HIS A 228 3.94 -33.47 -2.51
N TRP A 229 2.87 -32.88 -1.94
CA TRP A 229 2.39 -33.25 -0.61
C TRP A 229 1.49 -34.48 -0.69
N GLU A 230 1.32 -35.20 0.42
CA GLU A 230 0.41 -36.34 0.45
C GLU A 230 -1.00 -35.92 0.01
N LEU A 231 -1.69 -36.78 -0.74
CA LEU A 231 -3.03 -36.54 -1.29
C LEU A 231 -4.00 -36.00 -0.22
N VAL A 232 -3.90 -36.53 0.99
CA VAL A 232 -4.69 -36.10 2.15
C VAL A 232 -4.45 -34.63 2.48
N ALA A 233 -3.20 -34.18 2.52
CA ALA A 233 -2.86 -32.78 2.79
C ALA A 233 -3.35 -31.84 1.67
N VAL A 234 -3.28 -32.27 0.41
CA VAL A 234 -3.79 -31.49 -0.73
C VAL A 234 -5.30 -31.33 -0.65
N VAL A 235 -6.04 -32.40 -0.31
CA VAL A 235 -7.50 -32.35 -0.16
C VAL A 235 -7.90 -31.45 1.00
N PHE A 236 -7.26 -31.56 2.17
CA PHE A 236 -7.53 -30.67 3.30
C PHE A 236 -7.20 -29.21 2.96
N LEU A 237 -6.04 -28.95 2.36
CA LEU A 237 -5.63 -27.60 1.96
C LEU A 237 -6.59 -27.01 0.91
N GLY A 238 -7.12 -27.84 0.00
CA GLY A 238 -8.15 -27.46 -0.94
C GLY A 238 -9.44 -27.05 -0.26
N ILE A 239 -9.99 -27.91 0.60
CA ILE A 239 -11.25 -27.62 1.29
C ILE A 239 -11.12 -26.34 2.15
N PHE A 240 -10.08 -26.24 2.97
CA PHE A 240 -9.85 -25.07 3.81
C PHE A 240 -9.55 -23.82 2.99
N GLY A 241 -8.74 -23.93 1.95
CA GLY A 241 -8.35 -22.78 1.13
C GLY A 241 -9.49 -22.26 0.27
N PHE A 242 -10.29 -23.12 -0.38
CA PHE A 242 -11.49 -22.69 -1.10
C PHE A 242 -12.56 -22.11 -0.16
N SER A 243 -12.71 -22.66 1.06
CA SER A 243 -13.56 -22.06 2.09
C SER A 243 -13.05 -20.66 2.49
N GLY A 244 -11.75 -20.50 2.72
CA GLY A 244 -11.13 -19.21 3.01
C GLY A 244 -11.32 -18.19 1.89
N VAL A 245 -11.19 -18.62 0.64
CA VAL A 245 -11.49 -17.80 -0.56
C VAL A 245 -12.95 -17.37 -0.58
N ALA A 246 -13.89 -18.27 -0.31
CA ALA A 246 -15.31 -17.94 -0.27
C ALA A 246 -15.62 -16.91 0.83
N ILE A 247 -15.04 -17.08 2.02
CA ILE A 247 -15.14 -16.11 3.12
C ILE A 247 -14.55 -14.76 2.72
N TYR A 248 -13.38 -14.75 2.08
CA TYR A 248 -12.73 -13.54 1.60
C TYR A 248 -13.59 -12.78 0.58
N LEU A 249 -14.15 -13.46 -0.42
CA LEU A 249 -15.06 -12.87 -1.39
C LEU A 249 -16.36 -12.37 -0.74
N ALA A 250 -16.91 -13.12 0.21
CA ALA A 250 -18.08 -12.71 0.97
C ALA A 250 -17.81 -11.45 1.82
N ALA A 251 -16.62 -11.35 2.43
CA ALA A 251 -16.20 -10.18 3.21
C ALA A 251 -16.03 -8.94 2.31
N ILE A 252 -15.46 -9.10 1.11
CA ILE A 252 -15.39 -8.04 0.10
C ILE A 252 -16.78 -7.60 -0.32
N ALA A 253 -17.66 -8.54 -0.67
CA ALA A 253 -19.03 -8.23 -1.06
C ALA A 253 -19.79 -7.50 0.07
N TYR A 254 -19.67 -7.99 1.30
CA TYR A 254 -20.21 -7.33 2.48
C TYR A 254 -19.71 -5.89 2.61
N LEU A 255 -18.41 -5.64 2.47
CA LEU A 255 -17.83 -4.30 2.53
C LEU A 255 -18.33 -3.38 1.43
N VAL A 256 -18.53 -3.89 0.21
CA VAL A 256 -19.09 -3.12 -0.91
C VAL A 256 -20.54 -2.73 -0.62
N PHE A 257 -21.38 -3.68 -0.21
CA PHE A 257 -22.82 -3.46 -0.02
C PHE A 257 -23.20 -2.79 1.30
N ARG A 258 -22.34 -2.80 2.32
CA ARG A 258 -22.63 -2.21 3.65
C ARG A 258 -22.98 -0.72 3.55
N PRO A 259 -24.20 -0.25 3.85
CA PRO A 259 -24.52 1.17 3.74
C PRO A 259 -23.72 2.01 4.76
N ASN A 260 -23.30 3.22 4.36
CA ASN A 260 -22.63 4.17 5.25
C ASN A 260 -23.68 4.80 6.19
N LYS A 261 -23.79 4.30 7.42
CA LYS A 261 -24.87 4.70 8.36
C LYS A 261 -24.55 5.92 9.24
N GLU A 262 -23.30 6.28 9.46
CA GLU A 262 -22.94 7.36 10.39
C GLU A 262 -22.37 8.59 9.69
N ALA A 263 -22.91 9.78 9.99
CA ALA A 263 -22.28 11.06 9.67
C ALA A 263 -21.01 11.24 10.49
N THR A 264 -19.96 11.82 9.90
CA THR A 264 -18.75 12.16 10.65
C THR A 264 -19.10 13.25 11.67
N HIS A 265 -18.94 12.96 12.97
CA HIS A 265 -19.18 13.89 14.10
C HIS A 265 -18.39 15.22 14.02
N LEU A 266 -17.42 15.35 13.10
CA LEU A 266 -16.69 16.59 12.84
C LEU A 266 -17.61 17.75 12.44
N LEU A 267 -18.77 17.49 11.82
CA LEU A 267 -19.75 18.53 11.49
C LEU A 267 -20.58 18.99 12.71
N ALA A 268 -20.76 18.14 13.72
CA ALA A 268 -21.49 18.50 14.94
C ALA A 268 -20.69 19.54 15.76
N LEU A 269 -19.36 19.37 15.82
CA LEU A 269 -18.47 20.33 16.48
C LEU A 269 -18.37 21.67 15.74
N THR A 270 -18.56 21.70 14.41
CA THR A 270 -18.65 22.98 13.67
C THR A 270 -20.03 23.62 13.76
N SER A 271 -21.13 22.84 13.84
CA SER A 271 -22.48 23.41 13.97
C SER A 271 -22.78 23.94 15.37
N GLU A 272 -22.34 23.26 16.43
CA GLU A 272 -22.49 23.76 17.81
C GLU A 272 -21.68 25.04 18.02
N ASN A 273 -20.46 25.11 17.47
CA ASN A 273 -19.63 26.31 17.59
C ASN A 273 -20.05 27.46 16.68
N LEU A 274 -20.79 27.21 15.60
CA LEU A 274 -21.33 28.29 14.76
C LEU A 274 -22.58 28.92 15.39
N HIS A 275 -23.41 28.14 16.08
CA HIS A 275 -24.59 28.64 16.81
C HIS A 275 -24.24 29.38 18.10
N MET A 276 -23.09 29.09 18.72
CA MET A 276 -22.63 29.79 19.93
C MET A 276 -21.94 31.16 19.63
N VAL A 277 -21.64 31.45 18.36
CA VAL A 277 -20.87 32.67 17.97
C VAL A 277 -21.77 33.84 17.56
N ASP A 278 -23.04 33.61 17.23
CA ASP A 278 -23.96 34.71 16.90
C ASP A 278 -24.55 35.42 18.14
N ASP A 279 -24.41 34.85 19.35
CA ASP A 279 -25.00 35.41 20.59
C ASP A 279 -23.97 36.04 21.56
N ALA A 280 -22.67 35.92 21.30
CA ALA A 280 -21.64 36.44 22.20
C ALA A 280 -20.62 37.30 21.46
N GLY A 281 -20.84 38.61 21.50
CA GLY A 281 -19.84 39.58 21.10
C GLY A 281 -18.54 39.43 21.90
N ASN A 282 -17.44 39.69 21.19
CA ASN A 282 -16.11 40.05 21.69
C ASN A 282 -15.07 38.91 21.87
N THR A 283 -14.01 39.03 21.06
CA THR A 283 -12.60 38.64 21.29
C THR A 283 -12.29 37.39 22.14
N SER A 284 -11.84 36.32 21.47
CA SER A 284 -10.56 35.64 21.82
C SER A 284 -10.15 34.60 20.77
N MET A 285 -8.89 34.70 20.38
CA MET A 285 -8.16 33.83 19.46
C MET A 285 -7.91 32.47 20.14
N TYR A 286 -8.83 31.52 20.04
CA TYR A 286 -8.63 30.19 20.63
C TYR A 286 -7.90 29.25 19.67
N CYS A 287 -6.61 29.10 19.96
CA CYS A 287 -5.79 27.95 19.64
C CYS A 287 -6.47 26.69 20.23
N LEU A 288 -7.08 25.85 19.40
CA LEU A 288 -7.52 24.53 19.85
C LEU A 288 -6.29 23.63 20.04
N PRO A 289 -6.17 22.93 21.18
CA PRO A 289 -5.02 22.10 21.47
C PRO A 289 -4.96 20.95 20.46
N ARG A 290 -3.76 20.78 19.92
CA ARG A 290 -3.35 19.64 19.11
C ARG A 290 -3.19 18.45 20.06
N GLU A 291 -4.30 17.85 20.50
CA GLU A 291 -4.26 16.59 21.22
C GLU A 291 -4.23 15.44 20.20
N ASP A 292 -3.00 15.08 19.87
CA ASP A 292 -2.49 13.71 19.83
C ASP A 292 -3.44 12.59 19.36
N ILE A 293 -3.03 12.07 18.19
CA ILE A 293 -3.27 10.74 17.58
C ILE A 293 -4.29 10.73 16.44
#